data_AF-A0A4Q4TMF5-F1
#
_entry.id   AF-A0A4Q4TMF5-F1
#
_cell.length_a   1.000
_cell.length_b   1.000
_cell.length_c   1.000
_cell.angle_alpha   90.00
_cell.angle_beta   90.00
_cell.angle_gamma   90.00
#
_symmetry.space_group_name_H-M   'P 1'
#
loop_
_entity.id
_entity.type
_entity.pdbx_description
1 polymer ?
#
loop_
_entity_poly.entity_id
_entity_poly.type
_entity_poly.pdbx_seq_one_letter_code
_entity_poly.pdbx_strand_id
1 'polypeptide(L)'
;MEYAVNDMGHGKDIAALYLTSPSLPVPTPGGNQTIRVQSVTFQMRGADQGWVSLGGEGTYHNSHTWYAASILRPIAGVATTTTAHEQPLEALVLERKPRVSSFQKVLRKHGWELVKYKDRLSWRVHNNITAREAYTYYRASWAAGTPIKVSNPRAMGDGAGFVETLKGGDRIALWARANSGGWINKISEATIDLLPGDRRS
;
A
#
# COMPACT_ATOMS: atom_id res chain seq x y z
N MET A 1 13.23 -9.45 -9.59
CA MET A 1 12.50 -10.62 -9.07
C MET A 1 11.03 -10.34 -9.28
N GLU A 2 10.31 -11.20 -10.01
CA GLU A 2 8.88 -11.02 -10.31
C GLU A 2 8.05 -11.52 -9.11
N TYR A 3 7.17 -10.66 -8.59
CA TYR A 3 6.28 -11.02 -7.48
C TYR A 3 4.84 -11.12 -7.99
N ALA A 4 4.22 -12.28 -7.77
CA ALA A 4 2.86 -12.56 -8.20
C ALA A 4 1.99 -12.94 -7.01
N VAL A 5 0.81 -12.34 -6.90
CA VAL A 5 -0.19 -12.67 -5.89
C VAL A 5 -1.35 -13.39 -6.54
N ASN A 6 -1.55 -14.65 -6.17
CA ASN A 6 -2.69 -15.47 -6.57
C ASN A 6 -3.16 -16.37 -5.42
N ASP A 7 -4.45 -16.70 -5.43
CA ASP A 7 -5.02 -17.81 -4.67
C ASP A 7 -5.56 -18.87 -5.64
N MET A 8 -5.06 -20.11 -5.51
CA MET A 8 -5.56 -21.28 -6.24
C MET A 8 -6.71 -21.96 -5.47
N GLY A 9 -6.97 -21.55 -4.22
CA GLY A 9 -8.08 -22.03 -3.40
C GLY A 9 -9.40 -21.30 -3.68
N HIS A 10 -10.51 -21.95 -3.34
CA HIS A 10 -11.88 -21.45 -3.53
C HIS A 10 -12.28 -20.28 -2.58
N GLY A 11 -11.35 -19.45 -2.10
CA GLY A 11 -11.59 -18.60 -0.93
C GLY A 11 -11.05 -17.16 -0.95
N LYS A 12 -11.92 -16.22 -1.34
CA LYS A 12 -11.87 -14.76 -1.02
C LYS A 12 -10.65 -14.01 -1.60
N ASP A 13 -10.73 -12.67 -1.61
CA ASP A 13 -9.62 -11.78 -1.98
C ASP A 13 -8.29 -12.27 -1.37
N ILE A 14 -7.16 -11.96 -1.99
CA ILE A 14 -5.84 -12.19 -1.42
C ILE A 14 -5.05 -10.89 -1.36
N ALA A 15 -4.22 -10.76 -0.33
CA ALA A 15 -3.30 -9.64 -0.14
C ALA A 15 -1.92 -10.18 0.22
N ALA A 16 -0.90 -9.52 -0.30
CA ALA A 16 0.47 -9.78 0.06
C ALA A 16 1.26 -8.47 0.18
N LEU A 17 2.10 -8.39 1.20
CA LEU A 17 2.91 -7.21 1.49
C LEU A 17 4.10 -7.17 0.51
N TYR A 18 4.20 -6.12 -0.28
CA TYR A 18 5.26 -6.00 -1.28
C TYR A 18 6.41 -5.10 -0.81
N LEU A 19 6.08 -3.94 -0.25
CA LEU A 19 7.06 -2.93 0.12
C LEU A 19 6.60 -2.16 1.35
N THR A 20 7.54 -1.85 2.24
CA THR A 20 7.32 -0.88 3.31
C THR A 20 8.26 0.32 3.18
N SER A 21 7.76 1.53 3.45
CA SER A 21 8.62 2.72 3.52
C SER A 21 9.49 2.67 4.78
N PRO A 22 10.59 3.45 4.83
CA PRO A 22 11.22 3.81 6.10
C PRO A 22 10.21 4.45 7.07
N SER A 23 10.53 4.40 8.36
CA SER A 23 9.72 5.09 9.37
C SER A 23 9.76 6.60 9.17
N LEU A 24 8.60 7.24 9.27
CA LEU A 24 8.51 8.70 9.28
C LEU A 24 9.29 9.23 10.50
N PRO A 25 10.02 10.35 10.38
CA PRO A 25 10.78 10.84 11.52
C PRO A 25 9.83 11.31 12.64
N VAL A 26 10.20 11.00 13.88
CA VAL A 26 9.44 11.38 15.07
C VAL A 26 9.90 12.77 15.53
N PRO A 27 8.98 13.71 15.87
CA PRO A 27 9.34 14.98 16.49
C PRO A 27 10.18 14.75 17.77
N THR A 28 11.36 15.35 17.85
CA THR A 28 12.21 15.25 19.04
C THR A 28 11.58 16.05 20.20
N PRO A 29 11.53 15.51 21.44
CA PRO A 29 11.10 16.29 22.60
C PRO A 29 11.93 17.57 22.74
N GLY A 30 11.28 18.74 22.76
CA GLY A 30 11.93 20.05 22.81
C GLY A 30 12.29 20.66 21.45
N GLY A 31 12.12 19.92 20.35
CA GLY A 31 12.22 20.46 19.00
C GLY A 31 10.88 21.03 18.53
N ASN A 32 10.87 22.29 18.07
CA ASN A 32 9.69 22.93 17.47
C ASN A 32 9.28 22.34 16.09
N GLN A 33 9.73 21.13 15.74
CA GLN A 33 9.56 20.55 14.42
C GLN A 33 8.52 19.43 14.45
N THR A 34 7.30 19.75 14.05
CA THR A 34 6.32 18.74 13.62
C THR A 34 6.59 18.44 12.14
N ILE A 35 7.28 17.33 11.84
CA ILE A 35 7.38 16.88 10.45
C ILE A 35 6.00 16.41 10.00
N ARG A 36 5.40 17.17 9.08
CA ARG A 36 4.12 16.83 8.46
C ARG A 36 4.38 16.40 7.03
N VAL A 37 4.01 15.17 6.68
CA VAL A 37 4.05 14.71 5.28
C VAL A 37 3.07 15.57 4.48
N GLN A 38 3.56 16.23 3.41
CA GLN A 38 2.73 17.02 2.51
C GLN A 38 2.12 16.16 1.41
N SER A 39 2.89 15.19 0.90
CA SER A 39 2.37 14.26 -0.09
C SER A 39 3.07 12.90 -0.03
N VAL A 40 2.37 11.90 -0.55
CA VAL A 40 2.85 10.54 -0.76
C VAL A 40 2.63 10.20 -2.22
N THR A 41 3.67 9.71 -2.90
CA THR A 41 3.57 9.21 -4.27
C THR A 41 3.94 7.73 -4.31
N PHE A 42 3.04 6.93 -4.88
CA PHE A 42 3.27 5.54 -5.21
C PHE A 42 3.61 5.46 -6.69
N GLN A 43 4.69 4.78 -7.02
CA GLN A 43 5.01 4.39 -8.39
C GLN A 43 5.14 2.88 -8.40
N MET A 44 4.53 2.22 -9.36
CA MET A 44 4.69 0.78 -9.50
C MET A 44 4.63 0.33 -10.96
N ARG A 45 5.33 -0.77 -11.23
CA ARG A 45 5.31 -1.45 -12.51
C ARG A 45 4.68 -2.82 -12.32
N GLY A 46 3.55 -3.05 -12.97
CA GLY A 46 2.75 -4.23 -12.72
C GLY A 46 1.81 -4.59 -13.86
N ALA A 47 1.19 -5.76 -13.73
CA ALA A 47 0.34 -6.36 -14.75
C ALA A 47 -0.73 -7.26 -14.13
N ASP A 48 -1.76 -7.50 -14.91
CA ASP A 48 -2.77 -8.53 -14.66
C ASP A 48 -2.36 -9.86 -15.30
N GLN A 49 -3.14 -10.94 -15.13
CA GLN A 49 -2.74 -12.25 -15.66
C GLN A 49 -2.79 -12.38 -17.20
N GLY A 50 -3.45 -11.45 -17.90
CA GLY A 50 -3.50 -11.45 -19.38
C GLY A 50 -4.76 -12.03 -20.02
N TRP A 51 -5.76 -12.44 -19.24
CA TRP A 51 -7.03 -12.97 -19.76
C TRP A 51 -8.20 -12.65 -18.82
N VAL A 52 -9.41 -12.57 -19.35
CA VAL A 52 -10.67 -12.41 -18.61
C VAL A 52 -11.80 -13.11 -19.36
N SER A 53 -12.79 -13.62 -18.64
CA SER A 53 -14.00 -14.22 -19.23
C SER A 53 -15.25 -13.32 -19.09
N LEU A 54 -15.14 -12.25 -18.31
CA LEU A 54 -16.23 -11.32 -17.97
C LEU A 54 -16.17 -9.99 -18.75
N GLY A 55 -15.28 -9.87 -19.73
CA GLY A 55 -15.06 -8.65 -20.51
C GLY A 55 -14.35 -7.52 -19.75
N GLY A 56 -13.96 -6.46 -20.46
CA GLY A 56 -13.29 -5.27 -19.91
C GLY A 56 -11.80 -5.16 -20.28
N GLU A 57 -11.36 -6.01 -21.20
CA GLU A 57 -10.00 -6.13 -21.73
C GLU A 57 -9.41 -4.77 -22.09
N GLY A 58 -8.18 -4.50 -21.64
CA GLY A 58 -7.49 -3.25 -21.96
C GLY A 58 -8.05 -2.01 -21.24
N THR A 59 -9.05 -2.18 -20.37
CA THR A 59 -9.64 -1.09 -19.57
C THR A 59 -9.47 -1.35 -18.07
N TYR A 60 -10.06 -0.48 -17.22
CA TYR A 60 -10.17 -0.71 -15.78
C TYR A 60 -11.55 -1.28 -15.36
N HIS A 61 -12.42 -1.59 -16.32
CA HIS A 61 -13.67 -2.28 -16.05
C HIS A 61 -13.40 -3.75 -15.76
N ASN A 62 -14.08 -4.30 -14.75
CA ASN A 62 -13.88 -5.67 -14.27
C ASN A 62 -12.42 -5.98 -13.89
N SER A 63 -11.68 -4.96 -13.43
CA SER A 63 -10.36 -5.19 -12.88
C SER A 63 -10.48 -5.87 -11.52
N HIS A 64 -9.80 -7.01 -11.40
CA HIS A 64 -9.82 -7.85 -10.22
C HIS A 64 -8.45 -7.91 -9.55
N THR A 65 -7.47 -7.13 -10.01
CA THR A 65 -6.15 -7.01 -9.40
C THR A 65 -5.82 -5.54 -9.16
N TRP A 66 -5.30 -5.24 -7.98
CA TRP A 66 -5.06 -3.86 -7.56
C TRP A 66 -3.99 -3.74 -6.49
N TYR A 67 -3.52 -2.51 -6.29
CA TYR A 67 -2.59 -2.15 -5.23
C TYR A 67 -3.33 -1.35 -4.15
N ALA A 68 -2.91 -1.54 -2.91
CA ALA A 68 -3.47 -0.83 -1.76
C ALA A 68 -2.36 -0.34 -0.83
N ALA A 69 -2.61 0.74 -0.11
CA ALA A 69 -1.72 1.28 0.89
C ALA A 69 -2.32 1.15 2.29
N SER A 70 -1.50 0.87 3.29
CA SER A 70 -1.86 0.95 4.72
C SER A 70 -0.83 1.77 5.48
N ILE A 71 -1.23 2.25 6.66
CA ILE A 71 -0.33 2.90 7.61
C ILE A 71 -0.03 1.89 8.71
N LEU A 72 1.25 1.64 8.96
CA LEU A 72 1.76 0.82 10.06
C LEU A 72 2.27 1.74 11.15
N ARG A 73 1.69 1.66 12.34
CA ARG A 73 2.10 2.47 13.50
C ARG A 73 2.91 1.62 14.48
N PRO A 74 4.03 2.13 15.02
CA PRO A 74 4.77 1.42 16.06
C PRO A 74 3.91 1.31 17.33
N ILE A 75 3.95 0.13 17.97
CA ILE A 75 3.25 -0.13 19.22
C ILE A 75 4.16 0.28 20.38
N ALA A 76 3.70 1.23 21.20
CA ALA A 76 4.46 1.71 22.35
C ALA A 76 4.85 0.56 23.30
N GLY A 77 6.10 0.57 23.76
CA GLY A 77 6.62 -0.45 24.67
C GLY A 77 6.99 -1.78 24.02
N VAL A 78 6.68 -1.98 22.72
CA VAL A 78 7.27 -3.07 21.94
C VAL A 78 8.50 -2.50 21.25
N ALA A 79 9.67 -3.04 21.56
CA ALA A 79 10.88 -2.68 20.84
C ALA A 79 10.67 -2.98 19.35
N THR A 80 10.44 -1.93 18.56
CA THR A 80 10.74 -1.99 17.13
C THR A 80 12.24 -2.16 17.02
N THR A 81 12.71 -3.11 16.24
CA THR A 81 14.14 -3.37 16.03
C THR A 81 14.78 -2.16 15.36
N THR A 82 15.14 -1.15 16.15
CA THR A 82 15.54 0.19 15.71
C THR A 82 17.04 0.20 15.47
N THR A 83 17.54 -0.68 14.61
CA THR A 83 18.94 -0.71 14.18
C THR A 83 19.01 -0.70 12.66
N ALA A 84 20.06 -0.08 12.11
CA ALA A 84 20.29 0.12 10.67
C ALA A 84 20.37 -1.16 9.81
N HIS A 85 20.15 -2.34 10.41
CA HIS A 85 20.16 -3.67 9.81
C HIS A 85 18.79 -4.38 9.88
N GLU A 86 17.70 -3.67 10.14
CA GLU A 86 16.37 -4.28 10.21
C GLU A 86 16.01 -4.93 8.85
N GLN A 87 15.68 -6.22 8.87
CA GLN A 87 15.16 -6.90 7.69
C GLN A 87 13.86 -6.20 7.25
N PRO A 88 13.64 -5.99 5.95
CA PRO A 88 12.40 -5.39 5.45
C PRO A 88 11.18 -6.18 5.95
N LEU A 89 10.09 -5.49 6.33
CA LEU A 89 8.90 -6.18 6.88
C LEU A 89 8.32 -7.19 5.91
N GLU A 90 8.38 -6.92 4.62
CA GLU A 90 8.02 -7.82 3.53
C GLU A 90 8.86 -9.12 3.52
N ALA A 91 10.11 -9.11 4.00
CA ALA A 91 10.93 -10.31 4.15
C ALA A 91 10.53 -11.15 5.38
N LEU A 92 9.96 -10.51 6.40
CA LEU A 92 9.44 -11.17 7.61
C LEU A 92 8.01 -11.68 7.42
N VAL A 93 7.28 -11.09 6.49
CA VAL A 93 5.86 -11.34 6.21
C VAL A 93 5.73 -11.88 4.78
N LEU A 94 6.31 -13.07 4.54
CA LEU A 94 6.25 -13.76 3.25
C LEU A 94 4.87 -14.39 2.97
N GLU A 95 4.05 -14.53 4.01
CA GLU A 95 2.74 -15.15 3.91
C GLU A 95 1.77 -14.28 3.10
N ARG A 96 0.98 -14.92 2.24
CA ARG A 96 -0.19 -14.31 1.62
C ARG A 96 -1.40 -14.57 2.51
N LYS A 97 -2.29 -13.59 2.66
CA LYS A 97 -3.50 -13.75 3.47
C LYS A 97 -4.74 -13.23 2.76
N PRO A 98 -5.94 -13.73 3.10
CA PRO A 98 -7.15 -13.30 2.40
C PRO A 98 -7.47 -11.80 2.53
N ARG A 99 -7.06 -11.15 3.62
CA ARG A 99 -7.34 -9.73 3.84
C ARG A 99 -6.17 -9.05 4.51
N VAL A 100 -6.04 -7.73 4.29
CA VAL A 100 -5.09 -6.88 5.01
C VAL A 100 -5.26 -7.03 6.53
N SER A 101 -6.51 -7.12 7.02
CA SER A 101 -6.80 -7.33 8.44
C SER A 101 -6.21 -8.62 9.01
N SER A 102 -6.06 -9.67 8.19
CA SER A 102 -5.47 -10.94 8.62
C SER A 102 -3.97 -10.81 8.95
N PHE A 103 -3.32 -9.75 8.50
CA PHE A 103 -1.93 -9.45 8.84
C PHE A 103 -1.78 -8.81 10.23
N GLN A 104 -2.86 -8.36 10.87
CA GLN A 104 -2.78 -7.65 12.15
C GLN A 104 -2.01 -8.45 13.22
N LYS A 105 -2.26 -9.76 13.33
CA LYS A 105 -1.60 -10.61 14.34
C LYS A 105 -0.09 -10.73 14.10
N VAL A 106 0.33 -10.93 12.85
CA VAL A 106 1.76 -11.05 12.51
C VAL A 106 2.46 -9.70 12.63
N LEU A 107 1.86 -8.61 12.15
CA LEU A 107 2.41 -7.26 12.29
C LEU A 107 2.61 -6.89 13.77
N ARG A 108 1.64 -7.19 14.63
CA ARG A 108 1.74 -6.92 16.08
C ARG A 108 2.88 -7.67 16.75
N LYS A 109 3.17 -8.91 16.31
CA LYS A 109 4.33 -9.68 16.79
C LYS A 109 5.66 -8.97 16.47
N HIS A 110 5.69 -8.17 15.41
CA HIS A 110 6.84 -7.37 14.99
C HIS A 110 6.76 -5.90 15.43
N GLY A 111 5.88 -5.55 16.37
CA GLY A 111 5.79 -4.20 16.92
C GLY A 111 5.00 -3.19 16.08
N TRP A 112 4.24 -3.65 15.08
CA TRP A 112 3.47 -2.79 14.19
C TRP A 112 1.97 -3.06 14.29
N GLU A 113 1.16 -2.01 14.20
CA GLU A 113 -0.28 -2.13 14.04
C GLU A 113 -0.81 -1.41 12.80
N LEU A 114 -1.83 -1.97 12.17
CA LEU A 114 -2.53 -1.27 11.08
C LEU A 114 -3.38 -0.15 11.66
N VAL A 115 -3.21 1.05 11.13
CA VAL A 115 -4.05 2.19 11.50
C VAL A 115 -5.39 2.09 10.78
N LYS A 116 -6.47 2.14 11.56
CA LYS A 116 -7.84 2.21 11.06
C LYS A 116 -8.20 3.67 10.77
N TYR A 117 -8.78 3.93 9.60
CA TYR A 117 -9.39 5.22 9.26
C TYR A 117 -10.85 4.98 8.89
N LYS A 118 -11.78 5.56 9.67
CA LYS A 118 -13.21 5.22 9.62
C LYS A 118 -13.37 3.69 9.76
N ASP A 119 -13.79 2.99 8.70
CA ASP A 119 -13.99 1.54 8.68
C ASP A 119 -13.04 0.77 7.76
N ARG A 120 -11.95 1.41 7.28
CA ARG A 120 -10.95 0.76 6.42
C ARG A 120 -9.59 0.68 7.09
N LEU A 121 -8.83 -0.37 6.75
CA LEU A 121 -7.41 -0.56 7.14
C LEU A 121 -6.46 -0.31 5.97
N SER A 122 -6.99 -0.08 4.78
CA SER A 122 -6.22 0.21 3.58
C SER A 122 -6.98 1.14 2.64
N TRP A 123 -6.21 1.83 1.80
CA TRP A 123 -6.68 2.71 0.74
C TRP A 123 -6.30 2.08 -0.59
N ARG A 124 -7.24 2.04 -1.54
CA ARG A 124 -6.91 1.62 -2.91
C ARG A 124 -5.95 2.63 -3.52
N VAL A 125 -4.84 2.16 -4.07
CA VAL A 125 -3.85 2.98 -4.77
C VAL A 125 -4.22 3.03 -6.25
N HIS A 126 -4.12 1.88 -6.92
CA HIS A 126 -4.39 1.77 -8.35
C HIS A 126 -4.83 0.35 -8.72
N ASN A 127 -5.75 0.20 -9.66
CA ASN A 127 -6.14 -1.06 -10.27
C ASN A 127 -5.22 -1.39 -11.45
N ASN A 128 -4.97 -2.67 -11.72
CA ASN A 128 -4.37 -3.04 -13.00
C ASN A 128 -5.39 -2.88 -14.12
N ILE A 129 -4.88 -2.74 -15.35
CA ILE A 129 -5.69 -2.87 -16.56
C ILE A 129 -6.09 -4.34 -16.71
N THR A 130 -7.39 -4.60 -16.86
CA THR A 130 -7.98 -5.93 -16.97
C THR A 130 -7.42 -6.70 -18.15
N ALA A 131 -7.07 -7.97 -17.92
CA ALA A 131 -6.55 -8.91 -18.92
C ALA A 131 -5.29 -8.42 -19.64
N ARG A 132 -4.50 -7.54 -19.02
CA ARG A 132 -3.25 -7.03 -19.59
C ARG A 132 -2.05 -7.68 -18.93
N GLU A 133 -1.42 -8.62 -19.65
CA GLU A 133 -0.16 -9.25 -19.22
C GLU A 133 1.05 -8.31 -19.34
N ALA A 134 0.98 -7.33 -20.24
CA ALA A 134 2.05 -6.38 -20.46
C ALA A 134 2.19 -5.42 -19.27
N TYR A 135 3.38 -5.43 -18.68
CA TYR A 135 3.74 -4.54 -17.58
C TYR A 135 3.51 -3.06 -17.93
N THR A 136 2.77 -2.38 -17.06
CA THR A 136 2.43 -0.97 -17.19
C THR A 136 2.95 -0.23 -15.96
N TYR A 137 3.42 1.01 -16.17
CA TYR A 137 3.78 1.92 -15.09
C TYR A 137 2.54 2.68 -14.63
N TYR A 138 2.29 2.66 -13.33
CA TYR A 138 1.22 3.42 -12.72
C TYR A 138 1.78 4.35 -11.64
N ARG A 139 1.11 5.49 -11.46
CA ARG A 139 1.48 6.50 -10.48
C ARG A 139 0.24 7.02 -9.78
N ALA A 140 0.29 7.10 -8.45
CA ALA A 140 -0.75 7.72 -7.64
C ALA A 140 -0.10 8.66 -6.63
N SER A 141 -0.50 9.93 -6.63
CA SER A 141 0.04 10.95 -5.72
C SER A 141 -1.07 11.53 -4.88
N TRP A 142 -0.94 11.46 -3.56
CA TRP A 142 -1.90 11.96 -2.58
C TRP A 142 -1.28 13.11 -1.80
N ALA A 143 -1.98 14.24 -1.70
CA ALA A 143 -1.48 15.45 -1.03
C ALA A 143 -2.43 15.89 0.09
N ALA A 144 -1.85 16.39 1.18
CA ALA A 144 -2.59 16.87 2.34
C ALA A 144 -3.49 18.05 1.97
N GLY A 145 -4.75 18.01 2.43
CA GLY A 145 -5.70 19.12 2.29
C GLY A 145 -6.13 19.43 0.84
N THR A 146 -5.71 18.64 -0.14
CA THR A 146 -6.09 18.79 -1.54
C THR A 146 -6.89 17.57 -1.99
N PRO A 147 -8.22 17.69 -2.17
CA PRO A 147 -8.99 16.63 -2.77
C PRO A 147 -8.45 16.30 -4.16
N ILE A 148 -8.16 15.04 -4.40
CA ILE A 148 -7.65 14.60 -5.70
C ILE A 148 -8.83 14.51 -6.66
N LYS A 149 -8.75 15.24 -7.77
CA LYS A 149 -9.65 15.02 -8.89
C LYS A 149 -9.23 13.73 -9.61
N VAL A 150 -9.85 12.63 -9.23
CA VAL A 150 -9.60 11.33 -9.87
C VAL A 150 -10.26 11.32 -11.25
N SER A 151 -9.44 11.39 -12.30
CA SER A 151 -9.94 11.39 -13.70
C SER A 151 -10.63 10.08 -14.07
N ASN A 152 -10.15 8.95 -13.53
CA ASN A 152 -10.77 7.65 -13.68
C ASN A 152 -10.88 6.93 -12.31
N PRO A 153 -12.04 6.95 -11.65
CA PRO A 153 -12.23 6.36 -10.32
C PRO A 153 -12.16 4.82 -10.32
N ARG A 154 -12.19 4.19 -11.50
CA ARG A 154 -11.92 2.75 -11.64
C ARG A 154 -10.44 2.44 -11.72
N ALA A 155 -9.61 3.39 -12.15
CA ALA A 155 -8.17 3.23 -12.19
C ALA A 155 -7.55 3.49 -10.83
N MET A 156 -7.90 4.61 -10.19
CA MET A 156 -7.17 5.11 -9.03
C MET A 156 -8.09 5.33 -7.83
N GLY A 157 -7.56 5.15 -6.62
CA GLY A 157 -8.24 5.59 -5.40
C GLY A 157 -8.01 7.08 -5.11
N ASP A 158 -8.91 7.66 -4.32
CA ASP A 158 -8.90 9.09 -3.99
C ASP A 158 -7.93 9.47 -2.87
N GLY A 159 -7.33 8.49 -2.17
CA GLY A 159 -6.40 8.73 -1.07
C GLY A 159 -7.01 9.45 0.14
N ALA A 160 -8.35 9.59 0.21
CA ALA A 160 -8.99 10.51 1.14
C ALA A 160 -8.63 10.17 2.61
N GLY A 161 -8.06 11.15 3.32
CA GLY A 161 -7.66 11.03 4.72
C GLY A 161 -6.36 10.27 4.96
N PHE A 162 -5.69 9.76 3.92
CA PHE A 162 -4.46 8.99 4.09
C PHE A 162 -3.33 9.85 4.68
N VAL A 163 -3.00 10.96 4.01
CA VAL A 163 -1.88 11.83 4.40
C VAL A 163 -2.16 12.50 5.75
N GLU A 164 -3.41 12.87 6.02
CA GLU A 164 -3.83 13.46 7.29
C GLU A 164 -3.77 12.48 8.47
N THR A 165 -3.79 11.18 8.22
CA THR A 165 -3.74 10.14 9.26
C THR A 165 -2.29 9.80 9.69
N LEU A 166 -1.30 10.14 8.86
CA LEU A 166 0.12 9.86 9.12
C LEU A 166 0.65 10.63 10.34
N LYS A 167 1.48 9.96 11.12
CA LYS A 167 2.20 10.50 12.27
C LYS A 167 3.68 10.13 12.20
N GLY A 168 4.50 10.86 12.96
CA GLY A 168 5.90 10.48 13.17
C GLY A 168 5.99 9.04 13.71
N GLY A 169 6.95 8.29 13.19
CA GLY A 169 7.16 6.87 13.50
C GLY A 169 6.39 5.90 12.60
N ASP A 170 5.33 6.35 11.91
CA ASP A 170 4.56 5.47 11.04
C ASP A 170 5.40 5.00 9.83
N ARG A 171 5.08 3.81 9.30
CA ARG A 171 5.52 3.33 7.98
C ARG A 171 4.32 3.23 7.05
N ILE A 172 4.58 3.30 5.75
CA ILE A 172 3.58 3.05 4.71
C ILE A 172 3.83 1.67 4.13
N ALA A 173 2.80 0.83 4.10
CA ALA A 173 2.83 -0.48 3.48
C ALA A 173 2.11 -0.47 2.14
N LEU A 174 2.74 -1.00 1.10
CA LEU A 174 2.14 -1.26 -0.21
C LEU A 174 1.81 -2.75 -0.36
N TRP A 175 0.56 -3.03 -0.68
CA TRP A 175 0.02 -4.37 -0.87
C TRP A 175 -0.27 -4.61 -2.35
N ALA A 176 0.11 -5.78 -2.86
CA ALA A 176 -0.46 -6.32 -4.09
C ALA A 176 -1.67 -7.18 -3.73
N ARG A 177 -2.79 -6.97 -4.43
CA ARG A 177 -4.07 -7.64 -4.17
C ARG A 177 -4.67 -8.23 -5.43
N ALA A 178 -5.30 -9.38 -5.29
CA ALA A 178 -6.07 -10.04 -6.34
C ALA A 178 -7.40 -10.52 -5.77
N ASN A 179 -8.45 -10.47 -6.57
CA ASN A 179 -9.72 -11.09 -6.24
C ASN A 179 -9.59 -12.62 -6.33
N SER A 180 -10.42 -13.38 -5.61
CA SER A 180 -10.34 -14.84 -5.58
C SER A 180 -10.43 -15.50 -6.96
N GLY A 181 -9.77 -16.65 -7.12
CA GLY A 181 -10.01 -17.61 -8.21
C GLY A 181 -9.24 -17.30 -9.50
N GLY A 182 -7.97 -17.69 -9.56
CA GLY A 182 -7.17 -17.68 -10.80
C GLY A 182 -6.61 -16.32 -11.23
N TRP A 183 -6.97 -15.23 -10.56
CA TRP A 183 -6.41 -13.90 -10.80
C TRP A 183 -4.98 -13.79 -10.28
N ILE A 184 -4.12 -13.16 -11.07
CA ILE A 184 -2.69 -13.00 -10.74
C ILE A 184 -2.35 -11.52 -10.82
N ASN A 185 -2.09 -10.91 -9.68
CA ASN A 185 -1.52 -9.56 -9.65
C ASN A 185 0.01 -9.66 -9.69
N LYS A 186 0.61 -9.16 -10.77
CA LYS A 186 2.06 -9.12 -10.95
C LYS A 186 2.60 -7.74 -10.60
N ILE A 187 3.75 -7.70 -9.92
CA ILE A 187 4.50 -6.48 -9.64
C ILE A 187 5.99 -6.77 -9.72
N SER A 188 6.71 -5.95 -10.48
CA SER A 188 8.16 -6.10 -10.67
C SER A 188 8.95 -5.02 -9.95
N GLU A 189 8.39 -3.83 -9.83
CA GLU A 189 9.03 -2.65 -9.24
C GLU A 189 7.99 -1.80 -8.50
N ALA A 190 8.36 -1.20 -7.36
CA ALA A 190 7.59 -0.12 -6.75
C ALA A 190 8.46 0.83 -5.92
N THR A 191 8.01 2.07 -5.78
CA THR A 191 8.55 3.06 -4.85
C THR A 191 7.44 3.74 -4.06
N ILE A 192 7.79 4.21 -2.86
CA ILE A 192 6.96 5.07 -2.02
C ILE A 192 7.79 6.32 -1.74
N ASP A 193 7.44 7.41 -2.41
CA ASP A 193 8.13 8.69 -2.30
C ASP A 193 7.34 9.62 -1.39
N LEU A 194 8.04 10.25 -0.45
CA LEU A 194 7.46 11.14 0.56
C LEU A 194 7.96 12.56 0.34
N LEU A 195 7.03 13.51 0.22
CA LEU A 195 7.37 14.93 0.29
C LEU A 195 7.16 15.40 1.73
N PRO A 196 8.22 15.71 2.50
CA PRO A 196 8.07 16.36 3.78
C PRO A 196 7.54 17.78 3.57
N GLY A 197 6.76 18.25 4.52
CA GLY A 197 6.27 19.61 4.50
C GLY A 197 7.32 20.61 4.90
N ASP A 198 7.55 21.60 4.04
CA ASP A 198 8.42 22.72 4.34
C ASP A 198 7.69 23.80 5.15
N ARG A 199 8.45 24.54 5.96
CA ARG A 199 7.94 25.60 6.85
C ARG A 199 7.10 26.60 6.06
N ARG A 200 5.91 26.93 6.55
CA ARG A 200 5.41 28.30 6.35
C ARG A 200 5.95 29.13 7.50
N SER A 201 6.83 30.06 7.14
CA SER A 201 7.30 31.20 7.95
C SER A 201 6.14 31.99 8.54
#